data_AF-A0A453AT43-F1
#
_entry.id   AF-A0A453AT43-F1
#
_cell.length_a   1.000
_cell.length_b   1.000
_cell.length_c   1.000
_cell.angle_alpha   90.00
_cell.angle_beta   90.00
_cell.angle_gamma   90.00
#
_symmetry.space_group_name_H-M   'P 1'
#
loop_
_entity.id
_entity.type
_entity.pdbx_description
1 polymer ?
#
loop_
_entity_poly.entity_id
_entity_poly.type
_entity_poly.pdbx_seq_one_letter_code
_entity_poly.pdbx_strand_id
1 'polypeptide(L)'
;MVLKLGRQLSYLLRVLIHNVMRIGSSKDLETQQAHAFSIYLVLPFLTTSLALLGFNWYPSSVFVGDTYTYFAGMTLAVVGILGHFSETLLLFFLPQVLNFLCSVPQLFHFVPCPRHRLPRFDTQTGLLTGTKDGNLVNIFLRLFGKCSEKSLCIRLLIFQAVSCLFCFWLRYMLTGWYK
;
A
#
# COMPACT_ATOMS: atom_id res chain seq x y z
N MET A 1 -9.72 -9.16 -0.28
CA MET A 1 -9.77 -8.62 -1.67
C MET A 1 -9.81 -7.10 -1.71
N VAL A 2 -10.72 -6.48 -0.94
CA VAL A 2 -10.80 -5.02 -0.67
C VAL A 2 -9.45 -4.41 -0.29
N LEU A 3 -8.63 -5.19 0.43
CA LEU A 3 -7.30 -4.80 0.89
C LEU A 3 -6.37 -4.31 -0.24
N LYS A 4 -6.43 -4.91 -1.44
CA LYS A 4 -5.55 -4.50 -2.56
C LYS A 4 -5.84 -3.05 -2.95
N LEU A 5 -7.10 -2.75 -3.23
CA LEU A 5 -7.56 -1.42 -3.63
C LEU A 5 -7.43 -0.40 -2.51
N GLY A 6 -7.82 -0.75 -1.29
CA GLY A 6 -7.72 0.13 -0.12
C GLY A 6 -6.27 0.55 0.19
N ARG A 7 -5.30 -0.38 0.07
CA ARG A 7 -3.87 -0.04 0.23
C ARG A 7 -3.42 0.94 -0.85
N GLN A 8 -3.77 0.68 -2.12
CA GLN A 8 -3.38 1.55 -3.24
C GLN A 8 -3.95 2.97 -3.12
N LEU A 9 -5.23 3.10 -2.77
CA LEU A 9 -5.86 4.38 -2.46
C LEU A 9 -5.13 5.13 -1.34
N SER A 10 -4.69 4.41 -0.31
CA SER A 10 -3.94 4.98 0.79
C SER A 10 -2.55 5.52 0.37
N TYR A 11 -1.89 4.93 -0.65
CA TYR A 11 -0.68 5.53 -1.25
C TYR A 11 -1.00 6.75 -2.08
N LEU A 12 -1.99 6.66 -2.96
CA LEU A 12 -2.37 7.75 -3.85
C LEU A 12 -2.73 9.00 -3.05
N LEU A 13 -3.50 8.85 -1.98
CA LEU A 13 -3.85 9.97 -1.10
C LEU A 13 -2.61 10.57 -0.42
N ARG A 14 -1.67 9.74 0.04
CA ARG A 14 -0.41 10.21 0.65
C ARG A 14 0.51 10.92 -0.34
N VAL A 15 0.63 10.40 -1.56
CA VAL A 15 1.40 11.05 -2.63
C VAL A 15 0.76 12.39 -2.99
N LEU A 16 -0.57 12.45 -3.09
CA LEU A 16 -1.29 13.70 -3.34
C LEU A 16 -1.01 14.74 -2.25
N ILE A 17 -1.16 14.35 -0.98
CA ILE A 17 -0.85 15.22 0.17
C ILE A 17 0.62 15.67 0.14
N HIS A 18 1.56 14.75 -0.14
CA HIS A 18 2.98 15.06 -0.24
C HIS A 18 3.26 16.11 -1.34
N ASN A 19 2.69 15.94 -2.52
CA ASN A 19 2.87 16.87 -3.63
C ASN A 19 2.30 18.26 -3.33
N VAL A 20 1.10 18.34 -2.74
CA VAL A 20 0.48 19.61 -2.35
C VAL A 20 1.34 20.34 -1.31
N MET A 21 1.80 19.63 -0.28
CA MET A 21 2.68 20.22 0.74
C MET A 21 4.01 20.68 0.15
N ARG A 22 4.59 19.92 -0.79
CA ARG A 22 5.85 20.27 -1.44
C ARG A 22 5.71 21.51 -2.30
N ILE A 23 4.67 21.61 -3.12
CA ILE A 23 4.41 22.80 -3.95
C ILE A 23 4.28 24.07 -3.10
N GLY A 24 3.55 23.99 -1.98
CA GLY A 24 3.37 25.13 -1.07
C GLY A 24 4.63 25.51 -0.29
N SER A 25 5.56 24.58 -0.08
CA SER A 25 6.80 24.82 0.68
C SER A 25 8.00 25.17 -0.20
N SER A 26 8.03 24.75 -1.48
CA SER A 26 9.15 24.97 -2.38
C SER A 26 9.06 26.34 -3.05
N LYS A 27 10.19 27.06 -3.10
CA LYS A 27 10.34 28.31 -3.88
C LYS A 27 10.89 28.08 -5.29
N ASP A 28 11.40 26.87 -5.54
CA ASP A 28 11.97 26.47 -6.82
C ASP A 28 10.89 26.04 -7.81
N LEU A 29 10.92 26.61 -9.02
CA LEU A 29 9.90 26.40 -10.04
C LEU A 29 9.95 25.00 -10.63
N GLU A 30 11.15 24.42 -10.80
CA GLU A 30 11.32 23.07 -11.35
C GLU A 30 10.70 22.03 -10.41
N THR A 31 10.98 22.15 -9.11
CA THR A 31 10.37 21.29 -8.08
C THR A 31 8.85 21.41 -8.06
N GLN A 32 8.30 22.62 -8.18
CA GLN A 32 6.85 22.82 -8.25
C GLN A 32 6.23 22.17 -9.48
N GLN A 33 6.87 22.30 -10.65
CA GLN A 33 6.41 21.67 -11.89
C GLN A 33 6.44 20.15 -11.81
N ALA A 34 7.49 19.55 -11.24
CA ALA A 34 7.60 18.11 -11.06
C ALA A 34 6.48 17.55 -10.15
N HIS A 35 6.19 18.23 -9.04
CA HIS A 35 5.08 17.83 -8.17
C HIS A 35 3.70 18.10 -8.80
N ALA A 36 3.54 19.15 -9.61
CA ALA A 36 2.30 19.40 -10.35
C ALA A 36 2.03 18.32 -11.40
N PHE A 37 3.06 17.90 -12.15
CA PHE A 37 2.98 16.75 -13.05
C PHE A 37 2.51 15.48 -12.34
N SER A 38 3.08 15.20 -11.16
CA SER A 38 2.65 14.07 -10.35
C SER A 38 1.17 14.17 -9.95
N ILE A 39 0.67 15.36 -9.57
CA ILE A 39 -0.75 15.57 -9.26
C ILE A 39 -1.65 15.29 -10.47
N TYR A 40 -1.26 15.72 -11.67
CA TYR A 40 -2.04 15.49 -12.89
C TYR A 40 -2.22 14.00 -13.21
N LEU A 41 -1.28 13.14 -12.82
CA LEU A 41 -1.41 11.69 -12.97
C LEU A 41 -2.13 11.02 -11.79
N VAL A 42 -1.84 11.45 -10.56
CA VAL A 42 -2.40 10.84 -9.34
C VAL A 42 -3.87 11.16 -9.17
N LEU A 43 -4.31 12.38 -9.48
CA LEU A 43 -5.68 12.81 -9.20
C LEU A 43 -6.74 12.03 -10.02
N PRO A 44 -6.61 11.86 -11.35
CA PRO A 44 -7.53 11.02 -12.13
C PRO A 44 -7.48 9.55 -11.71
N PHE A 45 -6.29 9.05 -11.37
CA PHE A 45 -6.16 7.66 -10.93
C PHE A 45 -6.79 7.41 -9.56
N LEU A 46 -6.71 8.40 -8.66
CA LEU A 46 -7.39 8.37 -7.36
C LEU A 46 -8.91 8.37 -7.54
N THR A 47 -9.48 9.25 -8.37
CA THR A 47 -10.93 9.34 -8.56
C THR A 47 -11.52 8.08 -9.19
N THR A 48 -10.87 7.52 -10.22
CA THR A 48 -11.26 6.24 -10.83
C THR A 48 -11.13 5.07 -9.83
N SER A 49 -10.08 5.06 -9.00
CA SER A 49 -9.91 4.04 -7.95
C SER A 49 -10.97 4.15 -6.84
N LEU A 50 -11.42 5.36 -6.50
CA LEU A 50 -12.51 5.59 -5.54
C LEU A 50 -13.86 5.10 -6.11
N ALA A 51 -14.13 5.34 -7.39
CA ALA A 51 -15.30 4.77 -8.06
C ALA A 51 -15.28 3.23 -8.05
N LEU A 52 -14.12 2.63 -8.34
CA LEU A 52 -13.93 1.18 -8.28
C LEU A 52 -14.11 0.64 -6.85
N LEU A 53 -13.77 1.42 -5.83
CA LEU A 53 -13.94 1.03 -4.43
C LEU A 53 -15.41 0.83 -4.09
N GLY A 54 -16.32 1.64 -4.64
CA GLY A 54 -17.77 1.47 -4.42
C GLY A 54 -18.27 0.07 -4.79
N PHE A 55 -17.75 -0.51 -5.88
CA PHE A 55 -18.13 -1.85 -6.33
C PHE A 55 -17.28 -2.97 -5.71
N ASN A 56 -16.07 -2.65 -5.25
CA ASN A 56 -15.15 -3.60 -4.65
C ASN A 56 -15.33 -3.72 -3.13
N TRP A 57 -15.98 -2.75 -2.47
CA TRP A 57 -16.17 -2.76 -1.01
C TRP A 57 -16.95 -4.00 -0.55
N TYR A 58 -16.68 -4.48 0.66
CA TYR A 58 -17.30 -5.71 1.14
C TYR A 58 -18.82 -5.53 1.32
N PRO A 59 -19.67 -6.44 0.80
CA PRO A 59 -19.33 -7.64 0.01
C PRO A 59 -18.99 -7.29 -1.45
N SER A 60 -17.84 -7.76 -1.93
CA SER A 60 -17.30 -7.31 -3.21
C SER A 60 -18.09 -7.85 -4.41
N SER A 61 -18.58 -6.95 -5.26
CA SER A 61 -19.27 -7.29 -6.51
C SER A 61 -18.32 -7.52 -7.69
N VAL A 62 -17.17 -6.83 -7.71
CA VAL A 62 -16.17 -6.93 -8.80
C VAL A 62 -14.76 -7.12 -8.27
N PHE A 63 -13.96 -7.91 -9.00
CA PHE A 63 -12.54 -8.12 -8.69
C PHE A 63 -11.64 -7.21 -9.51
N VAL A 64 -10.76 -6.48 -8.83
CA VAL A 64 -9.76 -5.60 -9.48
C VAL A 64 -8.71 -6.38 -10.29
N GLY A 65 -8.46 -7.64 -9.90
CA GLY A 65 -7.50 -8.52 -10.57
C GLY A 65 -6.06 -8.01 -10.52
N ASP A 66 -5.22 -8.58 -11.38
CA ASP A 66 -3.80 -8.20 -11.49
C ASP A 66 -3.59 -6.96 -12.35
N THR A 67 -4.50 -6.72 -13.31
CA THR A 67 -4.51 -5.51 -14.16
C THR A 67 -4.46 -4.23 -13.34
N TYR A 68 -5.34 -4.11 -12.33
CA TYR A 68 -5.33 -2.95 -11.45
C TYR A 68 -4.03 -2.84 -10.66
N THR A 69 -3.48 -3.95 -10.15
CA THR A 69 -2.26 -3.90 -9.34
C THR A 69 -1.03 -3.54 -10.16
N TYR A 70 -0.93 -3.99 -11.41
CA TYR A 70 0.13 -3.57 -12.33
C TYR A 70 0.00 -2.09 -12.67
N PHE A 71 -1.22 -1.65 -13.01
CA PHE A 71 -1.47 -0.25 -13.34
C PHE A 71 -1.19 0.68 -12.15
N ALA A 72 -1.65 0.32 -10.95
CA ALA A 72 -1.38 1.09 -9.72
C ALA A 72 0.11 1.18 -9.41
N GLY A 73 0.83 0.06 -9.51
CA GLY A 73 2.27 0.01 -9.29
C GLY A 73 3.04 0.87 -10.29
N MET A 74 2.69 0.77 -11.58
CA MET A 74 3.34 1.56 -12.62
C MET A 74 3.05 3.06 -12.45
N THR A 75 1.81 3.46 -12.21
CA THR A 75 1.45 4.86 -11.99
C THR A 75 2.23 5.45 -10.81
N LEU A 76 2.31 4.72 -9.69
CA LEU A 76 3.08 5.17 -8.52
C LEU A 76 4.58 5.24 -8.82
N ALA A 77 5.15 4.29 -9.57
CA ALA A 77 6.56 4.32 -9.97
C ALA A 77 6.89 5.51 -10.89
N VAL A 78 6.06 5.75 -11.92
CA VAL A 78 6.23 6.87 -12.86
C VAL A 78 6.25 8.20 -12.13
N VAL A 79 5.28 8.43 -11.24
CA VAL A 79 5.20 9.72 -10.53
C VAL A 79 6.32 9.89 -9.52
N GLY A 80 6.80 8.80 -8.89
CA GLY A 80 7.94 8.85 -7.98
C GLY A 80 9.27 9.15 -8.68
N ILE A 81 9.48 8.56 -9.87
CA ILE A 81 10.70 8.75 -10.67
C ILE A 81 10.72 10.15 -11.29
N LEU A 82 9.66 10.52 -12.03
CA LEU A 82 9.59 11.81 -12.72
C LEU A 82 9.37 12.98 -11.77
N GLY A 83 8.79 12.74 -10.59
CA GLY A 83 8.66 13.74 -9.53
C GLY A 83 9.90 13.88 -8.64
N HIS A 84 10.96 13.12 -8.88
CA HIS A 84 12.18 13.12 -8.06
C HIS A 84 11.94 12.88 -6.56
N PHE A 85 10.93 12.07 -6.20
CA PHE A 85 10.61 11.72 -4.81
C PHE A 85 10.55 10.20 -4.58
N SER A 86 11.23 9.41 -5.42
CA SER A 86 11.26 7.94 -5.37
C SER A 86 11.64 7.37 -3.99
N GLU A 87 12.60 7.99 -3.28
CA GLU A 87 12.96 7.60 -1.91
C GLU A 87 11.80 7.80 -0.92
N THR A 88 11.08 8.92 -1.05
CA THR A 88 9.90 9.21 -0.21
C THR A 88 8.79 8.21 -0.51
N LEU A 89 8.62 7.88 -1.79
CA LEU A 89 7.65 6.89 -2.22
C LEU A 89 7.97 5.51 -1.62
N LEU A 90 9.22 5.06 -1.70
CA LEU A 90 9.65 3.78 -1.11
C LEU A 90 9.36 3.71 0.40
N LEU A 91 9.53 4.82 1.12
CA LEU A 91 9.14 4.89 2.53
C LEU A 91 7.64 4.67 2.77
N PHE A 92 6.77 5.16 1.88
CA PHE A 92 5.34 4.87 1.97
C PHE A 92 5.04 3.38 1.69
N PHE A 93 5.81 2.77 0.79
CA PHE A 93 5.73 1.35 0.49
C PHE A 93 6.36 0.44 1.54
N LEU A 94 6.82 0.95 2.69
CA LEU A 94 7.51 0.13 3.70
C LEU A 94 6.75 -1.16 4.06
N PRO A 95 5.43 -1.17 4.32
CA PRO A 95 4.73 -2.42 4.64
C PRO A 95 4.60 -3.38 3.44
N GLN A 96 4.62 -2.88 2.20
CA GLN A 96 4.75 -3.72 1.00
C GLN A 96 6.11 -4.38 0.95
N VAL A 97 7.16 -3.58 1.21
CA VAL A 97 8.53 -4.07 1.24
C VAL A 97 8.66 -5.14 2.31
N LEU A 98 8.15 -4.90 3.53
CA LEU A 98 8.14 -5.92 4.59
C LEU A 98 7.34 -7.18 4.19
N ASN A 99 6.14 -7.01 3.61
CA ASN A 99 5.38 -8.16 3.12
C ASN A 99 6.13 -8.94 2.02
N PHE A 100 6.83 -8.24 1.14
CA PHE A 100 7.67 -8.84 0.10
C PHE A 100 8.84 -9.60 0.72
N LEU A 101 9.59 -8.99 1.64
CA LEU A 101 10.70 -9.62 2.35
C LEU A 101 10.26 -10.87 3.12
N CYS A 102 9.12 -10.84 3.80
CA CYS A 102 8.56 -12.05 4.43
C CYS A 102 8.23 -13.15 3.39
N SER A 103 7.85 -12.75 2.18
CA SER A 103 7.47 -13.66 1.09
C SER A 103 8.66 -14.13 0.25
N VAL A 104 9.84 -13.52 0.37
CA VAL A 104 11.06 -13.83 -0.39
C VAL A 104 11.45 -15.31 -0.29
N PRO A 105 11.51 -15.94 0.90
CA PRO A 105 11.88 -17.36 1.00
C PRO A 105 10.95 -18.30 0.21
N GLN A 106 9.66 -17.96 0.14
CA GLN A 106 8.68 -18.71 -0.66
C GLN A 106 8.82 -18.37 -2.16
N LEU A 107 9.03 -17.10 -2.51
CA LEU A 107 9.09 -16.65 -3.90
C LEU A 107 10.30 -17.22 -4.66
N PHE A 108 11.44 -17.33 -3.98
CA PHE A 108 12.65 -17.96 -4.53
C PHE A 108 12.67 -19.49 -4.35
N HIS A 109 11.56 -20.08 -3.90
CA HIS A 109 11.40 -21.53 -3.74
C HIS A 109 12.37 -22.18 -2.74
N PHE A 110 12.97 -21.43 -1.81
CA PHE A 110 13.68 -21.99 -0.67
C PHE A 110 12.73 -22.75 0.27
N VAL A 111 11.46 -22.33 0.31
CA VAL A 111 10.35 -22.99 1.02
C VAL A 111 9.23 -23.26 0.00
N PRO A 112 8.48 -24.38 0.10
CA PRO A 112 7.36 -24.66 -0.79
C PRO A 112 6.39 -23.47 -0.88
N CYS A 113 6.14 -22.99 -2.10
CA CYS A 113 5.22 -21.88 -2.36
C CYS A 113 3.91 -22.42 -2.93
N PRO A 114 2.83 -22.50 -2.13
CA PRO A 114 1.53 -22.89 -2.65
C PRO A 114 0.99 -21.83 -3.60
N ARG A 115 0.18 -22.25 -4.58
CA ARG A 115 -0.41 -21.36 -5.60
C ARG A 115 -1.29 -20.26 -4.98
N HIS A 116 -2.03 -20.58 -3.92
CA HIS A 116 -2.85 -19.62 -3.18
C HIS A 116 -2.36 -19.48 -1.74
N ARG A 117 -1.77 -18.32 -1.43
CA ARG A 117 -1.25 -17.97 -0.08
C ARG A 117 -2.27 -17.19 0.76
N LEU A 118 -3.56 -17.38 0.49
CA LEU A 118 -4.64 -16.69 1.19
C LEU A 118 -4.94 -17.37 2.54
N PRO A 119 -5.40 -16.62 3.54
CA PRO A 119 -5.84 -17.21 4.80
C PRO A 119 -7.02 -18.16 4.58
N ARG A 120 -7.16 -19.17 5.45
CA ARG A 120 -8.28 -20.12 5.38
C ARG A 120 -9.53 -19.51 5.95
N PHE A 121 -10.63 -19.56 5.20
CA PHE A 121 -11.94 -19.16 5.67
C PHE A 121 -12.65 -20.36 6.31
N ASP A 122 -13.14 -20.18 7.53
CA ASP A 122 -13.94 -21.16 8.25
C ASP A 122 -15.42 -20.82 8.07
N THR A 123 -16.15 -21.69 7.37
CA THR A 123 -17.57 -21.49 7.07
C THR A 123 -18.47 -21.57 8.30
N GLN A 124 -18.04 -22.24 9.37
CA GLN A 124 -18.83 -22.39 10.60
C GLN A 124 -18.76 -21.11 11.45
N THR A 125 -17.58 -20.50 11.54
CA THR A 125 -17.37 -19.30 12.35
C THR A 125 -17.45 -18.01 11.55
N GLY A 126 -17.34 -18.06 10.22
CA GLY A 126 -17.26 -16.89 9.35
C GLY A 126 -15.95 -16.11 9.49
N LEU A 127 -14.92 -16.72 10.09
CA LEU A 127 -13.64 -16.07 10.41
C LEU A 127 -12.50 -16.59 9.52
N LEU A 128 -11.49 -15.74 9.34
CA LEU A 128 -10.24 -16.07 8.68
C LEU A 128 -9.22 -16.57 9.69
N THR A 129 -8.52 -17.65 9.33
CA THR A 129 -7.44 -18.26 10.10
C THR A 129 -6.14 -18.18 9.31
N GLY A 130 -5.05 -17.80 9.99
CA GLY A 130 -3.72 -17.67 9.36
C GLY A 130 -3.10 -19.03 9.04
N THR A 131 -2.53 -19.15 7.84
CA THR A 131 -1.71 -20.31 7.44
C THR A 131 -0.24 -20.10 7.82
N LYS A 132 0.62 -21.09 7.54
CA LYS A 132 2.07 -20.99 7.74
C LYS A 132 2.77 -20.16 6.66
N ASP A 133 2.04 -19.55 5.72
CA ASP A 133 2.62 -18.79 4.62
C ASP A 133 3.32 -17.50 5.09
N GLY A 134 4.42 -17.18 4.40
CA GLY A 134 5.29 -16.04 4.68
C GLY A 134 4.73 -14.71 4.18
N ASN A 135 3.48 -14.37 4.49
CA ASN A 135 2.93 -13.06 4.15
C ASN A 135 2.36 -12.34 5.35
N LEU A 136 2.29 -11.02 5.24
CA LEU A 136 1.93 -10.13 6.35
C LEU A 136 0.49 -10.39 6.82
N VAL A 137 -0.40 -10.81 5.91
CA VAL A 137 -1.79 -11.18 6.24
C VAL A 137 -1.83 -12.39 7.18
N ASN A 138 -1.12 -13.47 6.84
CA ASN A 138 -1.05 -14.68 7.66
C ASN A 138 -0.25 -14.47 8.95
N ILE A 139 0.77 -13.62 8.93
CA ILE A 139 1.49 -13.22 10.15
C ILE A 139 0.53 -12.47 11.09
N PHE A 140 -0.23 -11.50 10.59
CA PHE A 140 -1.21 -10.76 11.40
C PHE A 140 -2.27 -11.69 12.02
N LEU A 141 -2.79 -12.64 11.26
CA LEU A 141 -3.77 -13.61 11.78
C LEU A 141 -3.17 -14.59 12.79
N ARG A 142 -1.88 -14.91 12.70
CA ARG A 142 -1.19 -15.72 13.71
C ARG A 142 -0.92 -14.93 15.00
N LEU A 143 -0.61 -13.65 14.89
CA LEU A 143 -0.32 -12.79 16.05
C LEU A 143 -1.59 -12.32 16.78
N PHE A 144 -2.62 -11.90 16.04
CA PHE A 144 -3.84 -11.30 16.61
C PHE A 144 -5.05 -12.24 16.61
N GLY A 145 -4.86 -13.50 16.21
CA GLY A 145 -5.89 -14.52 16.17
C GLY A 145 -6.86 -14.40 14.99
N LYS A 146 -7.87 -15.28 15.00
CA LYS A 146 -8.91 -15.36 13.97
C LYS A 146 -9.75 -14.09 13.95
N CYS A 147 -10.04 -13.55 12.78
CA CYS A 147 -10.90 -12.38 12.64
C CYS A 147 -11.64 -12.36 11.30
N SER A 148 -12.65 -11.50 11.18
CA SER A 148 -13.39 -11.32 9.92
C SER A 148 -12.51 -10.66 8.85
N GLU A 149 -12.84 -10.84 7.56
CA GLU A 149 -12.13 -10.15 6.47
C GLU A 149 -12.15 -8.63 6.62
N LYS A 150 -13.29 -8.06 7.05
CA LYS A 150 -13.43 -6.62 7.30
C LYS A 150 -12.46 -6.15 8.38
N SER A 151 -12.44 -6.83 9.53
CA SER A 151 -11.57 -6.48 10.65
C SER A 151 -10.09 -6.61 10.28
N LEU A 152 -9.72 -7.68 9.55
CA LEU A 152 -8.36 -7.87 9.06
C LEU A 152 -7.93 -6.75 8.11
N CYS A 153 -8.81 -6.39 7.17
CA CYS A 153 -8.54 -5.30 6.23
C CYS A 153 -8.30 -3.97 6.95
N ILE A 154 -9.16 -3.62 7.92
CA ILE A 154 -9.01 -2.40 8.71
C ILE A 154 -7.71 -2.43 9.52
N ARG A 155 -7.39 -3.54 10.21
CA ARG A 155 -6.14 -3.69 10.98
C ARG A 155 -4.90 -3.48 10.12
N LEU A 156 -4.89 -4.02 8.90
CA LEU A 156 -3.77 -3.86 7.96
C LEU A 156 -3.66 -2.43 7.41
N LEU A 157 -4.79 -1.74 7.18
CA LEU A 157 -4.80 -0.33 6.80
C LEU A 157 -4.33 0.57 7.94
N ILE A 158 -4.68 0.25 9.19
CA ILE A 158 -4.17 0.95 10.38
C ILE A 158 -2.65 0.73 10.49
N PHE A 159 -2.18 -0.52 10.40
CA PHE A 159 -0.75 -0.82 10.41
C PHE A 159 -0.02 -0.03 9.31
N GLN A 160 -0.59 0.00 8.11
CA GLN A 160 -0.06 0.78 7.01
C GLN A 160 0.05 2.28 7.34
N ALA A 161 -0.99 2.86 7.92
CA ALA A 161 -0.98 4.27 8.30
C ALA A 161 0.08 4.55 9.38
N VAL A 162 0.17 3.69 10.41
CA VAL A 162 1.17 3.80 11.48
C VAL A 162 2.59 3.68 10.95
N SER A 163 2.88 2.68 10.09
CA SER A 163 4.19 2.53 9.48
C SER A 163 4.56 3.74 8.62
N CYS A 164 3.62 4.30 7.86
CA CYS A 164 3.88 5.52 7.10
C CYS A 164 4.16 6.73 8.00
N LEU A 165 3.39 6.93 9.08
CA LEU A 165 3.63 8.02 10.04
C LEU A 165 5.01 7.88 10.70
N PHE A 166 5.37 6.65 11.09
CA PHE A 166 6.70 6.35 11.61
C PHE A 166 7.80 6.67 10.59
N CYS A 167 7.62 6.31 9.32
CA CYS A 167 8.57 6.67 8.25
C CYS A 167 8.71 8.19 8.07
N PHE A 168 7.61 8.94 8.11
CA PHE A 168 7.66 10.40 8.03
C PHE A 168 8.41 11.01 9.21
N TRP A 169 8.13 10.52 10.42
CA TRP A 169 8.83 10.95 11.62
C TRP A 169 10.33 10.63 11.55
N LEU A 170 10.68 9.42 11.11
CA LEU A 170 12.06 8.99 10.94
C LEU A 170 12.78 9.82 9.87
N ARG A 171 12.11 10.12 8.75
CA ARG A 171 12.65 11.02 7.72
C ARG A 171 12.91 12.40 8.29
N TYR A 172 11.96 12.98 9.03
CA TYR A 172 12.11 14.30 9.64
C TYR A 172 13.32 14.33 10.58
N MET A 173 13.48 13.30 11.42
CA MET A 173 14.65 13.14 12.29
C MET A 173 15.95 13.05 11.48
N LEU A 174 16.01 12.20 10.44
CA LEU A 174 17.22 12.04 9.62
C LEU A 174 17.62 13.30 8.85
N THR A 175 16.66 14.08 8.32
CA THR A 175 16.96 15.39 7.73
C THR A 175 17.47 16.42 8.73
N GLY A 176 17.21 16.23 10.02
CA GLY A 176 17.80 17.04 11.09
C GLY A 176 19.26 16.71 11.38
N TRP A 177 19.73 15.51 11.01
CA TRP A 177 21.08 15.02 11.27
C TRP A 177 22.04 15.24 10.09
N TYR A 178 21.53 15.33 8.85
CA TYR A 178 22.30 15.71 7.66
C TYR A 178 22.20 17.23 7.40
N LYS A 179 22.64 18.02 8.38
CA LYS A 179 22.91 19.46 8.24
C LYS A 179 24.37 19.74 8.58
#